data_AF-A0A0Q6RME9-F1
#
_entry.id   AF-A0A0Q6RME9-F1
#
_cell.length_a   1.000
_cell.length_b   1.000
_cell.length_c   1.000
_cell.angle_alpha   90.00
_cell.angle_beta   90.00
_cell.angle_gamma   90.00
#
_symmetry.space_group_name_H-M   'P 1'
#
loop_
_entity.id
_entity.type
_entity.pdbx_description
1 polymer ?
#
loop_
_entity_poly.entity_id
_entity_poly.type
_entity_poly.pdbx_seq_one_letter_code
_entity_poly.pdbx_strand_id
1 'polypeptide(L)'
;MSRRRLATRAELLIRASAHLALASALAVALAGCVPPPGPEPTASTAPPSARPSETAEPTAAPTETAEVELFFAVSHPTDIDLIPETHELEVESDGSAIEAALAAITEGAIAPTDPDYANLWRDVPLNGVERGGDVLRVDLGGLLQGVGA
;
A
#
# COMPACT_ATOMS: atom_id res chain seq x y z
N MET A 1 26.63 31.06 35.71
CA MET A 1 27.86 31.08 34.88
C MET A 1 28.00 29.67 34.31
N SER A 2 27.86 29.41 33.01
CA SER A 2 28.88 29.66 32.00
C SER A 2 28.25 29.64 30.59
N ARG A 3 28.36 30.76 29.87
CA ARG A 3 28.13 30.90 28.42
C ARG A 3 29.49 30.81 27.75
N ARG A 4 29.63 30.01 26.67
CA ARG A 4 30.69 29.98 25.63
C ARG A 4 30.56 28.60 24.95
N ARG A 5 30.38 28.41 23.65
CA ARG A 5 30.94 29.12 22.49
C ARG A 5 30.00 28.95 21.29
N LEU A 6 29.60 30.08 20.70
CA LEU A 6 29.11 30.17 19.33
C LEU A 6 30.30 30.18 18.37
N ALA A 7 30.05 29.67 17.17
CA ALA A 7 30.74 29.96 15.91
C ALA A 7 32.15 29.36 15.70
N THR A 8 32.17 28.31 14.87
CA THR A 8 33.24 28.13 13.88
C THR A 8 32.62 27.77 12.53
N ARG A 9 32.67 28.75 11.61
CA ARG A 9 32.92 28.67 10.16
C ARG A 9 32.50 27.38 9.43
N ALA A 10 31.55 27.43 8.52
CA ALA A 10 31.74 27.89 7.14
C ALA A 10 32.67 26.98 6.29
N GLU A 11 32.07 25.91 5.75
CA GLU A 11 32.36 25.29 4.45
C GLU A 11 30.97 24.95 3.90
N LEU A 12 30.25 25.77 3.12
CA LEU A 12 30.56 26.46 1.87
C LEU A 12 30.93 25.51 0.72
N LEU A 13 29.85 24.98 0.14
CA LEU A 13 29.59 24.82 -1.30
C LEU A 13 30.43 23.78 -2.07
N ILE A 14 29.75 22.84 -2.75
CA ILE A 14 29.71 22.71 -4.22
C ILE A 14 29.24 21.28 -4.59
N ARG A 15 27.98 21.17 -5.01
CA ARG A 15 27.45 20.40 -6.17
C ARG A 15 25.93 20.27 -5.98
N ALA A 16 25.16 21.25 -6.43
CA ALA A 16 24.75 21.42 -7.82
C ALA A 16 24.02 20.18 -8.36
N SER A 17 22.70 20.17 -8.19
CA SER A 17 21.75 19.50 -9.10
C SER A 17 20.43 20.26 -9.02
N ALA A 18 20.38 21.35 -9.77
CA ALA A 18 19.17 22.09 -10.05
C ALA A 18 18.27 21.29 -11.03
N HIS A 19 16.99 21.63 -10.98
CA HIS A 19 15.98 21.41 -12.02
C HIS A 19 15.33 20.03 -12.08
N LEU A 20 14.09 19.94 -11.59
CA LEU A 20 12.96 19.66 -12.48
C LEU A 20 11.64 20.13 -11.85
N ALA A 21 11.33 21.41 -12.04
CA ALA A 21 9.95 21.89 -11.96
C ALA A 21 9.33 21.64 -13.34
N LEU A 22 8.42 20.67 -13.45
CA LEU A 22 7.61 20.49 -14.65
C LEU A 22 6.27 21.18 -14.40
N ALA A 23 6.21 22.44 -14.85
CA ALA A 23 5.02 23.27 -14.84
C ALA A 23 3.93 22.66 -15.75
N SER A 24 2.75 22.47 -15.18
CA SER A 24 1.54 22.04 -15.86
C SER A 24 1.18 23.00 -16.98
N ALA A 25 1.10 22.49 -18.21
CA ALA A 25 0.86 23.27 -19.40
C ALA A 25 -0.59 23.81 -19.45
N LEU A 26 -0.60 25.12 -19.57
CA LEU A 26 -1.63 26.10 -19.83
C LEU A 26 -2.58 25.79 -21.02
N ALA A 27 -3.80 26.32 -20.85
CA ALA A 27 -4.69 26.93 -21.85
C ALA A 27 -5.49 26.03 -22.82
N VAL A 28 -6.76 25.87 -22.44
CA VAL A 28 -7.94 25.76 -23.29
C VAL A 28 -7.93 26.84 -24.38
N ALA A 29 -7.86 26.44 -25.65
CA ALA A 29 -8.00 27.33 -26.79
C ALA A 29 -9.47 27.41 -27.25
N LEU A 30 -10.04 28.61 -27.16
CA LEU A 30 -11.30 29.03 -27.77
C LEU A 30 -11.01 29.81 -29.06
N ALA A 31 -11.48 29.30 -30.21
CA ALA A 31 -11.83 30.00 -31.45
C ALA A 31 -12.04 28.92 -32.52
N GLY A 32 -13.19 28.74 -33.18
CA GLY A 32 -14.02 29.75 -33.83
C GLY A 32 -13.63 29.85 -35.31
N CYS A 33 -14.22 29.01 -36.19
CA CYS A 33 -14.28 29.25 -37.64
C CYS A 33 -15.34 28.35 -38.33
N VAL A 34 -16.35 28.99 -38.92
CA VAL A 34 -17.33 28.53 -39.93
C VAL A 34 -17.09 29.47 -41.13
N PRO A 35 -17.10 29.14 -42.46
CA PRO A 35 -18.08 28.36 -43.28
C PRO A 35 -17.38 27.53 -44.42
N PRO A 36 -17.96 27.05 -45.57
CA PRO A 36 -19.33 27.05 -46.15
C PRO A 36 -19.83 25.63 -46.61
N PRO A 37 -21.04 25.45 -47.20
CA PRO A 37 -21.52 24.14 -47.64
C PRO A 37 -21.14 23.81 -49.10
N GLY A 38 -20.80 22.54 -49.35
CA GLY A 38 -20.83 21.88 -50.66
C GLY A 38 -19.62 20.99 -50.96
N PRO A 39 -19.68 20.13 -51.99
CA PRO A 39 -20.79 19.28 -52.46
C PRO A 39 -20.70 17.85 -51.88
N GLU A 40 -21.80 17.09 -51.94
CA GLU A 40 -21.84 15.66 -51.57
C GLU A 40 -20.76 14.82 -52.27
N PRO A 41 -19.94 14.04 -51.52
CA PRO A 41 -19.33 12.84 -52.03
C PRO A 41 -20.24 11.65 -51.71
N THR A 42 -20.87 11.09 -52.74
CA THR A 42 -21.45 9.74 -52.69
C THR A 42 -20.30 8.74 -52.49
N ALA A 43 -19.96 8.44 -51.24
CA ALA A 43 -19.02 7.39 -50.88
C ALA A 43 -19.74 6.34 -50.05
N SER A 44 -20.13 5.27 -50.75
CA SER A 44 -20.57 3.99 -50.18
C SER A 44 -19.57 3.55 -49.11
N THR A 45 -19.95 3.70 -47.84
CA THR A 45 -19.14 3.28 -46.69
C THR A 45 -19.78 2.02 -46.15
N ALA A 46 -19.14 0.88 -46.43
CA ALA A 46 -19.45 -0.38 -45.76
C ALA A 46 -19.39 -0.17 -44.23
N PRO A 47 -20.28 -0.81 -43.44
CA PRO A 47 -20.23 -0.66 -42.00
C PRO A 47 -18.84 -1.08 -41.48
N PRO A 48 -18.20 -0.31 -40.58
CA PRO A 48 -16.95 -0.73 -39.99
C PRO A 48 -17.21 -2.03 -39.24
N SER A 49 -16.54 -3.09 -39.68
CA SER A 49 -16.50 -4.37 -38.98
C SER A 49 -15.94 -4.09 -37.58
N ALA A 50 -16.81 -4.15 -36.56
CA ALA A 50 -16.45 -3.90 -35.19
C ALA A 50 -15.37 -4.91 -34.78
N ARG A 51 -14.14 -4.41 -34.61
CA ARG A 51 -13.04 -5.19 -34.05
C ARG A 51 -13.43 -5.59 -32.62
N PRO A 52 -13.34 -6.87 -32.22
CA PRO A 52 -13.52 -7.24 -30.83
C PRO A 52 -12.52 -6.46 -29.98
N SER A 53 -13.01 -5.73 -28.99
CA SER A 53 -12.15 -5.19 -27.93
C SER A 53 -11.78 -6.36 -27.03
N GLU A 54 -10.63 -6.97 -27.28
CA GLU A 54 -10.00 -7.86 -26.31
C GLU A 54 -9.66 -7.02 -25.09
N THR A 55 -10.48 -7.15 -24.05
CA THR A 55 -10.14 -6.64 -22.72
C THR A 55 -9.04 -7.56 -22.21
N ALA A 56 -7.81 -7.05 -22.19
CA ALA A 56 -6.70 -7.78 -21.60
C ALA A 56 -7.03 -8.01 -20.11
N GLU A 57 -7.16 -9.27 -19.73
CA GLU A 57 -7.33 -9.67 -18.35
C GLU A 57 -6.02 -9.37 -17.60
N PRO A 58 -6.06 -8.72 -16.43
CA PRO A 58 -4.84 -8.39 -15.70
C PRO A 58 -4.12 -9.68 -15.30
N THR A 59 -2.86 -9.79 -15.72
CA THR A 59 -1.96 -10.85 -15.25
C THR A 59 -1.67 -10.62 -13.76
N ALA A 60 -1.96 -11.61 -12.92
CA ALA A 60 -1.63 -11.57 -11.50
C ALA A 60 -0.11 -11.39 -11.29
N ALA A 61 0.27 -10.62 -10.27
CA ALA A 61 1.67 -10.48 -9.88
C ALA A 61 2.24 -11.83 -9.41
N PRO A 62 3.56 -12.07 -9.59
CA PRO A 62 4.19 -13.26 -9.04
C PRO A 62 4.17 -13.22 -7.50
N THR A 63 3.95 -14.39 -6.89
CA THR A 63 3.96 -14.59 -5.44
C THR A 63 5.03 -15.60 -5.04
N GLU A 64 5.52 -15.49 -3.81
CA GLU A 64 6.46 -16.39 -3.15
C GLU A 64 5.90 -16.83 -1.79
N THR A 65 6.31 -17.99 -1.32
CA THR A 65 5.97 -18.49 0.02
C THR A 65 6.99 -17.98 1.04
N ALA A 66 6.52 -17.33 2.10
CA ALA A 66 7.32 -16.90 3.23
C ALA A 66 6.87 -17.59 4.51
N GLU A 67 7.81 -18.08 5.31
CA GLU A 67 7.54 -18.55 6.68
C GLU A 67 7.58 -17.37 7.65
N VAL A 68 6.54 -17.25 8.48
CA VAL A 68 6.43 -16.25 9.54
C VAL A 68 6.12 -16.90 10.88
N GLU A 69 6.65 -16.34 11.96
CA GLU A 69 6.33 -16.77 13.33
C GLU A 69 5.29 -15.80 13.91
N LEU A 70 4.11 -16.31 14.22
CA LEU A 70 2.99 -15.57 14.78
C LEU A 70 2.74 -16.01 16.21
N PHE A 71 2.49 -15.05 17.09
CA PHE A 71 2.28 -15.30 18.51
C PHE A 71 0.80 -15.23 18.85
N PHE A 72 0.24 -16.34 19.32
CA PHE A 72 -1.16 -16.44 19.74
C PHE A 72 -1.29 -16.48 21.26
N ALA A 73 -2.39 -15.97 21.78
CA ALA A 73 -2.60 -15.82 23.21
C ALA A 73 -3.21 -17.08 23.83
N VAL A 74 -2.72 -17.45 25.00
CA VAL A 74 -3.29 -18.48 25.87
C VAL A 74 -3.66 -17.83 27.18
N SER A 75 -4.93 -17.93 27.57
CA SER A 75 -5.41 -17.35 28.83
C SER A 75 -5.37 -18.38 29.95
N HIS A 76 -4.72 -18.05 31.06
CA HIS A 76 -4.81 -18.79 32.31
C HIS A 76 -5.60 -17.96 33.35
N PRO A 77 -5.90 -18.52 34.53
CA PRO A 77 -6.67 -17.79 35.55
C PRO A 77 -6.03 -16.47 36.02
N THR A 78 -4.73 -16.28 35.85
CA THR A 78 -3.99 -15.12 36.38
C THR A 78 -3.14 -14.37 35.36
N ASP A 79 -2.96 -14.91 34.16
CA ASP A 79 -2.06 -14.35 33.16
C ASP A 79 -2.47 -14.73 31.72
N ILE A 80 -1.74 -14.15 30.77
CA ILE A 80 -1.82 -14.46 29.34
C ILE A 80 -0.41 -14.76 28.87
N ASP A 81 -0.22 -15.93 28.27
CA ASP A 81 1.02 -16.30 27.59
C ASP A 81 0.88 -16.12 26.07
N LEU A 82 2.00 -15.84 25.41
CA LEU A 82 2.09 -15.77 23.95
C LEU A 82 2.89 -16.96 23.44
N ILE A 83 2.24 -17.83 22.67
CA ILE A 83 2.85 -19.03 22.10
C ILE A 83 3.12 -18.81 20.61
N PRO A 84 4.36 -19.04 20.13
CA PRO A 84 4.66 -18.92 18.72
C PRO A 84 4.17 -20.12 17.92
N GLU A 85 3.68 -19.85 16.71
CA GLU A 85 3.42 -20.83 15.66
C GLU A 85 4.03 -20.34 14.34
N THR A 86 4.62 -21.26 13.58
CA THR A 86 5.11 -20.96 12.22
C THR A 86 3.98 -21.16 11.21
N HIS A 87 3.77 -20.16 10.36
CA HIS A 87 2.77 -20.16 9.30
C HIS A 87 3.43 -19.83 7.95
N GLU A 88 2.97 -20.47 6.89
CA GLU A 88 3.36 -20.15 5.52
C GLU A 88 2.38 -19.13 4.94
N LEU A 89 2.91 -18.05 4.36
CA LEU A 89 2.13 -17.01 3.69
C LEU A 89 2.56 -16.83 2.24
N GLU A 90 1.58 -16.66 1.36
CA GLU A 90 1.83 -16.16 0.03
C GLU A 90 2.03 -14.64 0.09
N VAL A 91 3.18 -14.18 -0.38
CA VAL A 91 3.58 -12.77 -0.41
C VAL A 91 3.92 -12.43 -1.85
N GLU A 92 3.55 -11.23 -2.32
CA GLU A 92 4.04 -10.73 -3.60
C GLU A 92 5.58 -10.74 -3.63
N SER A 93 6.21 -11.07 -4.76
CA SER A 93 7.68 -11.24 -4.82
C SER A 93 8.49 -10.01 -4.38
N ASP A 94 7.91 -8.82 -4.48
CA ASP A 94 8.48 -7.54 -4.00
C ASP A 94 7.79 -7.00 -2.73
N GLY A 95 6.87 -7.79 -2.15
CA GLY A 95 6.11 -7.47 -0.96
C GLY A 95 6.86 -7.74 0.35
N SER A 96 6.25 -7.30 1.46
CA SER A 96 6.80 -7.42 2.81
C SER A 96 6.06 -8.53 3.57
N ALA A 97 6.77 -9.60 3.95
CA ALA A 97 6.19 -10.69 4.73
C ALA A 97 5.59 -10.22 6.07
N ILE A 98 6.17 -9.18 6.68
CA ILE A 98 5.62 -8.57 7.91
C ILE A 98 4.28 -7.89 7.65
N GLU A 99 4.13 -7.19 6.52
CA GLU A 99 2.88 -6.51 6.17
C GLU A 99 1.79 -7.53 5.80
N ALA A 100 2.16 -8.58 5.06
CA ALA A 100 1.27 -9.71 4.77
C ALA A 100 0.81 -10.41 6.05
N ALA A 101 1.73 -10.66 6.99
CA ALA A 101 1.41 -11.25 8.29
C ALA A 101 0.47 -10.36 9.13
N LEU A 102 0.71 -9.04 9.15
CA LEU A 102 -0.16 -8.08 9.86
C LEU A 102 -1.57 -8.04 9.25
N ALA A 103 -1.69 -8.03 7.92
CA ALA A 103 -2.99 -8.09 7.27
C ALA A 103 -3.70 -9.41 7.60
N ALA A 104 -3.02 -10.55 7.44
CA ALA A 104 -3.62 -11.86 7.63
C ALA A 104 -4.05 -12.14 9.08
N ILE A 105 -3.29 -11.67 10.09
CA ILE A 105 -3.67 -11.82 11.50
C ILE A 105 -4.83 -10.89 11.88
N THR A 106 -4.88 -9.68 11.32
CA THR A 106 -5.95 -8.70 11.63
C THR A 106 -7.27 -9.00 10.92
N GLU A 107 -7.21 -9.51 9.69
CA GLU A 107 -8.39 -10.00 8.95
C GLU A 107 -8.90 -11.35 9.48
N GLY A 108 -8.15 -12.01 10.36
CA GLY A 108 -8.48 -13.33 10.87
C GLY A 108 -8.35 -14.45 9.83
N ALA A 109 -7.66 -14.19 8.72
CA ALA A 109 -7.36 -15.16 7.67
C ALA A 109 -6.46 -16.30 8.19
N ILE A 110 -5.66 -16.02 9.22
CA ILE A 110 -4.90 -17.01 9.97
C ILE A 110 -5.57 -17.24 11.31
N ALA A 111 -5.79 -18.52 11.63
CA ALA A 111 -6.21 -18.99 12.94
C ALA A 111 -5.07 -19.80 13.57
N PRO A 112 -4.95 -19.80 14.91
CA PRO A 112 -4.03 -20.70 15.58
C PRO A 112 -4.38 -22.16 15.28
N THR A 113 -3.37 -23.01 15.27
CA THR A 113 -3.53 -24.45 15.05
C THR A 113 -4.19 -25.11 16.26
N ASP A 114 -3.82 -24.68 17.46
CA ASP A 114 -4.44 -25.14 18.70
C ASP A 114 -5.74 -24.37 19.00
N PRO A 115 -6.88 -25.05 19.21
CA PRO A 115 -8.17 -24.39 19.48
C PRO A 115 -8.23 -23.66 20.83
N ASP A 116 -7.32 -23.94 21.77
CA ASP A 116 -7.24 -23.25 23.07
C ASP A 116 -6.51 -21.90 22.95
N TYR A 117 -5.88 -21.62 21.80
CA TYR A 117 -5.18 -20.37 21.54
C TYR A 117 -6.13 -19.35 20.90
N ALA A 118 -5.87 -18.08 21.16
CA ALA A 118 -6.67 -16.96 20.67
C ALA A 118 -5.84 -16.00 19.82
N ASN A 119 -6.37 -15.64 18.65
CA ASN A 119 -5.91 -14.47 17.91
C ASN A 119 -6.60 -13.22 18.48
N LEU A 120 -5.87 -12.43 19.28
CA LEU A 120 -6.37 -11.20 19.89
C LEU A 120 -6.51 -10.03 18.91
N TRP A 121 -5.99 -10.17 17.69
CA TRP A 121 -5.98 -9.13 16.66
C TRP A 121 -7.05 -9.34 15.59
N ARG A 122 -7.76 -10.47 15.62
CA ARG A 122 -8.83 -10.76 14.68
C ARG A 122 -9.86 -9.63 14.69
N ASP A 123 -10.27 -9.22 13.49
CA ASP A 123 -11.25 -8.17 13.22
C ASP A 123 -10.81 -6.76 13.69
N VAL A 124 -9.53 -6.55 13.98
CA VAL A 124 -8.97 -5.21 14.23
C VAL A 124 -8.68 -4.54 12.88
N PRO A 125 -9.34 -3.43 12.51
CA PRO A 125 -9.09 -2.78 11.23
C PRO A 125 -7.63 -2.34 11.08
N LEU A 126 -6.96 -2.77 10.00
CA LEU A 126 -5.65 -2.28 9.61
C LEU A 126 -5.81 -1.14 8.60
N ASN A 127 -5.63 0.10 9.04
CA ASN A 127 -5.80 1.28 8.17
C ASN A 127 -4.57 1.52 7.29
N GLY A 128 -3.38 1.12 7.75
CA GLY A 128 -2.16 1.25 6.98
C GLY A 128 -0.90 0.82 7.74
N VAL A 129 0.14 0.53 6.97
CA VAL A 129 1.49 0.26 7.48
C VAL A 129 2.47 1.14 6.72
N GLU A 130 3.28 1.92 7.44
CA GLU A 130 4.31 2.78 6.87
C GLU A 130 5.68 2.39 7.43
N ARG A 131 6.66 2.16 6.55
CA ARG A 131 8.05 1.91 6.95
C ARG A 131 8.88 3.19 6.95
N GLY A 132 9.43 3.55 8.11
CA GLY A 132 10.38 4.63 8.30
C GLY A 132 11.72 4.10 8.81
N GLY A 133 12.63 3.74 7.90
CA GLY A 133 13.88 3.06 8.27
C GLY A 133 13.59 1.69 8.89
N ASP A 134 14.08 1.47 10.11
CA ASP A 134 13.86 0.23 10.87
C ASP A 134 12.55 0.23 11.68
N VAL A 135 11.77 1.31 11.61
CA VAL A 135 10.50 1.44 12.34
C VAL A 135 9.33 1.21 11.39
N LEU A 136 8.42 0.31 11.78
CA LEU A 136 7.10 0.18 11.17
C LEU A 136 6.09 0.97 12.01
N ARG A 137 5.43 1.93 11.38
CA ARG A 137 4.22 2.55 11.93
C ARG A 137 3.02 1.76 11.44
N VAL A 138 2.29 1.17 12.38
CA VAL A 138 1.06 0.42 12.10
C VAL A 138 -0.12 1.25 12.60
N ASP A 139 -1.02 1.63 11.69
CA ASP A 139 -2.26 2.35 12.01
C ASP A 139 -3.40 1.34 12.13
N LEU A 140 -3.85 1.12 13.36
CA LEU A 140 -4.97 0.25 13.69
C LEU A 140 -6.20 1.11 13.98
N GLY A 141 -7.32 0.78 13.36
CA GLY A 141 -8.62 1.36 13.62
C GLY A 141 -9.41 0.62 14.71
N GLY A 142 -10.51 1.23 15.15
CA GLY A 142 -11.45 0.60 16.09
C GLY A 142 -11.01 0.63 17.56
N LEU A 143 -11.88 0.11 18.42
CA LEU A 143 -11.52 -0.25 19.79
C LEU A 143 -10.99 -1.68 19.75
N LEU A 144 -9.78 -1.92 20.30
CA LEU A 144 -9.41 -3.28 20.70
C LEU A 144 -10.53 -3.78 21.60
N GLN A 145 -11.28 -4.80 21.19
CA GLN A 145 -12.29 -5.37 22.05
C GLN A 145 -11.57 -5.93 23.27
N GLY A 146 -11.75 -5.24 24.40
CA GLY A 146 -10.99 -5.49 25.60
C GLY A 146 -11.22 -6.91 26.11
N VAL A 147 -10.13 -7.57 26.47
CA VAL A 147 -10.12 -8.57 27.53
C VAL A 147 -10.62 -7.87 28.80
N GLY A 148 -11.92 -7.93 29.09
CA GLY A 148 -12.49 -7.34 30.30
C GLY A 148 -13.97 -6.99 30.22
N ALA A 149 -14.82 -7.97 30.52
CA ALA A 149 -16.07 -7.78 31.25
C ALA A 149 -16.32 -9.01 32.13
#